data_AF-A0AAV2T4N4-F1
#
_entry.id   AF-A0AAV2T4N4-F1
#
_cell.length_a   1.000
_cell.length_b   1.000
_cell.length_c   1.000
_cell.angle_alpha   90.00
_cell.angle_beta   90.00
_cell.angle_gamma   90.00
#
_symmetry.space_group_name_H-M   'P 1'
#
loop_
_entity.id
_entity.type
_entity.pdbx_description
1 polymer ?
#
loop_
_entity_poly.entity_id
_entity_poly.type
_entity_poly.pdbx_seq_one_letter_code
_entity_poly.pdbx_strand_id
1 'polypeptide(L)'
;MSTYKPGDSKREEFRKYLERAGVLDTLTKVLVGLYEEPEKPENALEFIKKHLQADGPDPADVEAMKVELAELRQKIELLEAENMELKRATNASSHNASPTDANVPS
;
A
#
# COMPACT_ATOMS: atom_id res chain seq x y z
N MET A 1 22.32 -13.66 36.77
CA MET A 1 20.90 -14.08 36.66
C MET A 1 20.04 -12.83 36.82
N SER A 2 19.67 -12.20 35.71
CA SER A 2 18.90 -10.95 35.75
C SER A 2 17.46 -11.25 36.13
N THR A 3 16.96 -10.58 37.16
CA THR A 3 15.62 -10.78 37.72
C THR A 3 14.57 -10.24 36.74
N TYR A 4 13.95 -11.14 35.98
CA TYR A 4 12.80 -10.83 35.13
C TYR A 4 11.63 -10.41 36.03
N LYS A 5 11.34 -9.11 36.12
CA LYS A 5 10.13 -8.63 36.78
C LYS A 5 8.98 -8.69 35.78
N PRO A 6 7.84 -9.33 36.10
CA PRO A 6 6.68 -9.41 35.21
C PRO A 6 6.15 -8.05 34.71
N GLY A 7 6.43 -6.95 35.42
CA GLY A 7 6.10 -5.59 35.00
C GLY A 7 6.98 -5.05 33.85
N ASP A 8 8.22 -5.52 33.74
CA ASP A 8 9.14 -5.11 32.67
C ASP A 8 8.70 -5.72 31.33
N SER A 9 8.16 -6.95 31.37
CA SER A 9 7.60 -7.65 30.20
C SER A 9 6.44 -6.88 29.56
N LYS A 10 5.41 -6.51 30.34
CA LYS A 10 4.26 -5.74 29.84
C LYS A 10 4.65 -4.36 29.31
N ARG A 11 5.61 -3.70 29.98
CA ARG A 11 6.14 -2.41 29.55
C ARG A 11 6.88 -2.52 28.23
N GLU A 12 7.67 -3.57 28.05
CA GLU A 12 8.41 -3.83 26.82
C GLU A 12 7.48 -4.18 25.65
N GLU A 13 6.46 -5.01 25.88
CA GLU A 13 5.42 -5.31 24.90
C GLU A 13 4.69 -4.05 24.45
N PHE A 14 4.32 -3.17 25.38
CA PHE A 14 3.67 -1.91 25.06
C PHE A 14 4.59 -0.98 24.26
N ARG A 15 5.88 -0.91 24.62
CA ARG A 15 6.87 -0.14 23.84
C ARG A 15 6.99 -0.67 22.41
N LYS A 16 7.13 -1.99 22.23
CA LYS A 16 7.20 -2.63 20.90
C LYS A 16 5.93 -2.38 20.08
N TYR A 17 4.76 -2.37 20.74
CA TYR A 17 3.51 -2.02 20.09
C TYR A 17 3.54 -0.58 19.55
N LEU A 18 3.94 0.40 20.38
CA LEU A 18 4.01 1.80 19.97
C LEU A 18 5.02 2.03 18.83
N GLU A 19 6.14 1.31 18.86
CA GLU A 19 7.14 1.32 17.79
C GLU A 19 6.58 0.73 16.49
N ARG A 20 5.99 -0.47 16.54
CA ARG A 20 5.38 -1.12 15.37
C ARG A 20 4.21 -0.33 14.79
N ALA A 21 3.43 0.34 15.63
CA ALA A 21 2.30 1.16 15.22
C ALA A 21 2.71 2.55 14.70
N GLY A 22 4.00 2.91 14.71
CA GLY A 22 4.50 4.20 14.22
C GLY A 22 4.22 5.38 15.16
N VAL A 23 3.69 5.14 16.36
CA VAL A 23 3.37 6.19 17.34
C VAL A 23 4.64 6.91 17.80
N LEU A 24 5.71 6.16 18.04
CA LEU A 24 6.99 6.75 18.47
C LEU A 24 7.59 7.63 17.38
N ASP A 25 7.58 7.18 16.12
CA ASP A 25 8.10 7.94 14.98
C ASP A 25 7.34 9.26 14.79
N THR A 26 6.01 9.20 14.86
CA THR A 26 5.13 10.38 14.77
C THR A 26 5.42 11.38 15.88
N LEU A 27 5.47 10.92 17.14
CA LEU A 27 5.81 11.79 18.28
C LEU A 27 7.21 12.39 18.14
N THR A 28 8.19 11.62 17.66
CA THR A 28 9.54 12.12 17.40
C THR A 28 9.54 13.21 16.34
N LYS A 29 8.83 13.03 15.22
CA LYS A 29 8.73 14.05 14.15
C LYS A 29 8.12 15.36 14.64
N VAL A 30 7.02 15.30 15.39
CA VAL A 30 6.38 16.50 15.96
C VAL A 30 7.30 17.23 16.93
N LEU A 31 8.04 16.49 17.77
CA LEU A 31 9.01 17.08 18.70
C LEU A 31 10.23 17.67 17.99
N VAL A 32 10.71 17.05 16.91
CA VAL A 32 11.77 17.60 16.05
C VAL A 32 11.29 18.88 15.39
N GLY A 33 10.08 18.90 14.81
CA GLY A 33 9.51 20.12 14.23
C GLY A 33 9.42 21.26 15.24
N LEU A 34 8.93 20.97 16.46
CA LEU A 34 8.92 21.97 17.54
C LEU A 34 10.34 22.44 17.93
N TYR A 35 11.33 21.53 17.90
CA TYR A 35 12.73 21.87 18.17
C TYR A 35 13.38 22.70 17.06
N GLU A 36 12.97 22.52 15.81
CA GLU A 36 13.49 23.24 14.66
C GLU A 36 12.84 24.62 14.44
N GLU A 37 11.67 24.88 15.05
CA GLU A 37 11.01 26.18 14.97
C GLU A 37 11.96 27.33 15.40
N PRO A 38 12.26 28.29 14.49
CA PRO A 38 13.20 29.38 14.77
C PRO A 38 12.70 30.33 15.85
N GLU A 39 11.38 30.53 15.92
CA GLU A 39 10.70 31.21 17.02
C GLU A 39 9.84 30.19 17.75
N LYS A 40 10.18 29.90 19.01
CA LYS A 40 9.42 28.92 19.79
C LYS A 40 7.99 29.43 20.00
N PRO A 41 6.97 28.60 19.71
CA PRO A 41 5.59 29.01 19.92
C PRO A 41 5.38 29.27 21.42
N GLU A 42 4.66 30.35 21.73
CA GLU A 42 4.30 30.71 23.10
C GLU A 42 3.52 29.58 23.80
N ASN A 43 2.74 28.80 23.03
CA ASN A 43 2.03 27.62 23.48
C ASN A 43 2.49 26.35 22.74
N ALA A 44 3.54 25.71 23.26
CA ALA A 44 4.08 24.46 22.70
C ALA A 44 3.06 23.30 22.70
N LEU A 45 2.14 23.24 23.67
CA LEU A 45 1.13 22.17 23.73
C LEU A 45 0.12 22.29 22.58
N GLU A 46 -0.26 23.52 22.22
CA GLU A 46 -1.14 23.77 21.09
C GLU A 46 -0.48 23.42 19.76
N PHE A 47 0.81 23.75 19.61
CA PHE A 47 1.63 23.33 18.48
C PHE A 47 1.60 21.81 18.31
N ILE A 48 1.90 21.05 19.38
CA ILE A 48 1.92 19.59 19.35
C ILE A 48 0.53 19.04 18.99
N LYS A 49 -0.55 19.59 19.57
CA LYS A 49 -1.92 19.15 19.29
C LYS A 49 -2.29 19.34 17.82
N LYS A 50 -1.93 20.47 17.22
CA LYS A 50 -2.19 20.77 15.81
C LYS A 50 -1.42 19.83 14.88
N HIS A 51 -0.14 19.60 15.16
CA HIS A 51 0.72 18.79 14.31
C HIS A 51 0.39 17.29 14.41
N LEU A 52 -0.01 16.79 15.59
CA LEU A 52 -0.53 15.42 15.73
C LEU A 52 -1.86 15.18 15.01
N GLN A 53 -2.65 16.23 14.76
CA GLN A 53 -3.89 16.13 13.96
C GLN A 53 -3.64 16.24 12.46
N ALA A 54 -2.47 16.72 12.06
CA ALA A 54 -2.10 16.96 10.67
C ALA A 54 -1.40 15.77 10.00
N ASP A 55 -0.92 14.78 10.78
CA ASP A 55 -0.30 13.53 10.32
C ASP A 55 -1.31 12.53 9.70
N GLY A 56 -2.26 13.02 8.89
CA GLY A 56 -2.88 12.19 7.85
C GLY A 56 -1.83 11.81 6.80
N PRO A 57 -2.05 10.76 5.99
CA PRO A 57 -1.15 10.44 4.88
C PRO A 57 -0.96 11.68 4.00
N ASP A 58 0.30 11.96 3.61
CA ASP A 58 0.65 13.14 2.82
C ASP A 58 -0.32 13.23 1.62
N PRO A 59 -1.00 14.35 1.41
CA PRO A 59 -1.89 14.53 0.26
C PRO A 59 -1.23 14.14 -1.07
N ALA A 60 0.08 14.37 -1.21
CA ALA A 60 0.86 13.96 -2.37
C ALA A 60 0.98 12.42 -2.48
N ASP A 61 1.23 11.73 -1.36
CA ASP A 61 1.28 10.27 -1.32
C ASP A 61 -0.10 9.66 -1.60
N VAL A 62 -1.16 10.23 -1.04
CA VAL A 62 -2.55 9.80 -1.30
C VAL A 62 -2.89 9.95 -2.78
N GLU A 63 -2.48 11.06 -3.40
CA GLU A 63 -2.75 11.29 -4.82
C GLU A 63 -1.91 10.38 -5.71
N ALA A 64 -0.63 10.17 -5.39
CA ALA A 64 0.23 9.21 -6.08
C ALA A 64 -0.36 7.78 -6.02
N MET A 65 -0.84 7.36 -4.84
CA MET A 65 -1.49 6.05 -4.68
C MET A 65 -2.77 5.95 -5.52
N LYS A 66 -3.59 7.01 -5.62
CA LYS A 66 -4.79 6.99 -6.47
C LYS A 66 -4.44 6.87 -7.95
N VAL A 67 -3.39 7.57 -8.41
CA VAL A 67 -2.92 7.51 -9.80
C VAL A 67 -2.45 6.08 -10.12
N GLU A 68 -1.60 5.50 -9.27
CA GLU A 68 -1.13 4.12 -9.46
C GLU A 68 -2.29 3.11 -9.49
N LEU A 69 -3.29 3.29 -8.62
CA LEU A 69 -4.47 2.43 -8.58
C LEU A 69 -5.31 2.55 -9.87
N ALA A 70 -5.43 3.75 -10.42
CA ALA A 70 -6.10 3.98 -11.70
C ALA A 70 -5.35 3.32 -12.87
N GLU A 71 -4.03 3.48 -12.92
CA GLU A 71 -3.17 2.87 -13.95
C GLU A 71 -3.21 1.34 -13.90
N LEU A 72 -3.13 0.75 -12.70
CA LEU A 72 -3.21 -0.70 -12.52
C LEU A 72 -4.57 -1.25 -12.95
N ARG A 73 -5.68 -0.55 -12.62
CA ARG A 73 -7.02 -0.93 -13.08
C ARG A 73 -7.14 -0.90 -14.60
N GLN A 74 -6.64 0.16 -15.24
CA GLN A 74 -6.62 0.26 -16.70
C GLN A 74 -5.81 -0.87 -17.33
N LYS A 75 -4.65 -1.20 -16.75
CA LYS A 75 -3.79 -2.28 -17.24
C LYS A 75 -4.46 -3.65 -17.10
N ILE A 76 -5.18 -3.90 -16.01
CA ILE A 76 -5.97 -5.12 -15.83
C ILE A 76 -7.03 -5.23 -16.93
N GLU A 77 -7.80 -4.16 -17.18
CA GLU A 77 -8.85 -4.16 -18.20
C GLU A 77 -8.29 -4.44 -19.60
N LEU A 78 -7.16 -3.83 -19.96
CA LEU A 78 -6.48 -4.09 -21.24
C LEU A 78 -6.00 -5.53 -21.36
N LEU A 79 -5.36 -6.07 -20.31
CA LEU A 79 -4.86 -7.45 -20.31
C LEU A 79 -6.00 -8.48 -20.32
N GLU A 80 -7.14 -8.17 -19.70
CA GLU A 80 -8.34 -9.01 -19.75
C GLU A 80 -8.97 -9.01 -21.14
N ALA A 81 -9.03 -7.84 -21.81
CA ALA A 81 -9.50 -7.72 -23.19
C ALA A 81 -8.60 -8.49 -24.16
N GLU A 82 -7.28 -8.32 -24.05
CA GLU A 82 -6.29 -9.03 -24.86
C GLU A 82 -6.36 -10.55 -24.63
N ASN A 83 -6.47 -10.99 -23.37
CA ASN A 83 -6.69 -12.41 -23.06
C ASN A 83 -7.97 -12.95 -23.70
N MET A 84 -9.05 -12.17 -23.69
CA MET A 84 -10.30 -12.58 -24.29
C MET A 84 -10.18 -12.73 -25.80
N GLU A 85 -9.48 -11.80 -26.46
CA GLU A 85 -9.24 -11.84 -27.90
C GLU A 85 -8.33 -13.00 -28.30
N LEU A 86 -7.21 -13.20 -27.59
CA LEU A 86 -6.31 -14.32 -27.82
C LEU A 86 -7.01 -15.67 -27.62
N LYS A 87 -7.82 -15.83 -26.56
CA LYS A 87 -8.62 -17.04 -26.33
C LYS A 87 -9.64 -17.28 -27.46
N ARG A 88 -10.24 -16.22 -28.01
CA ARG A 88 -11.15 -16.36 -29.16
C ARG A 88 -10.38 -16.81 -30.41
N ALA A 89 -9.22 -16.21 -30.68
CA ALA A 89 -8.40 -16.53 -31.84
C ALA A 89 -7.84 -17.97 -31.80
N THR A 90 -7.39 -18.44 -30.63
CA THR A 90 -6.90 -19.83 -30.46
C THR A 90 -8.04 -20.84 -30.62
N ASN A 91 -9.21 -20.58 -30.03
CA ASN A 91 -10.38 -21.45 -30.16
C ASN A 91 -10.90 -21.51 -31.60
N ALA A 92 -10.89 -20.39 -32.33
CA ALA A 92 -11.26 -20.33 -33.74
C ALA A 92 -10.26 -21.09 -34.64
N SER A 93 -8.97 -21.05 -34.30
CA SER A 93 -7.92 -21.75 -35.05
C SER A 93 -7.94 -23.27 -34.81
N SER A 94 -8.33 -23.75 -33.62
CA SER A 94 -8.49 -25.18 -33.33
C SER A 94 -9.72 -25.82 -33.99
N HIS A 95 -10.77 -25.05 -34.35
CA HIS A 95 -11.96 -25.58 -35.02
C HIS A 95 -11.84 -25.69 -36.55
N ASN A 96 -10.76 -25.18 -37.16
CA ASN A 96 -10.58 -25.20 -38.62
C ASN A 96 -9.52 -26.24 -39.10
N ALA A 97 -9.05 -27.12 -38.22
CA ALA A 97 -7.98 -28.09 -38.51
C ALA A 97 -8.44 -29.52 -38.86
N SER A 98 -9.73 -29.76 -39.14
CA SER A 98 -10.27 -30.99 -39.75
C SER A 98 -11.69 -30.69 -40.23
N PRO A 99 -12.16 -31.07 -41.44
CA PRO A 99 -11.91 -32.36 -42.12
C PRO A 99 -11.77 -32.28 -43.67
N THR A 100 -10.67 -32.75 -44.23
CA THR A 100 -10.51 -33.08 -45.67
C THR A 100 -9.20 -33.86 -45.77
N ASP A 101 -9.08 -35.07 -46.29
CA ASP A 101 -9.81 -35.71 -47.37
C ASP A 101 -9.35 -37.19 -47.41
N ALA A 102 -10.27 -38.14 -47.47
CA ALA A 102 -10.05 -39.52 -47.96
C ALA A 102 -11.37 -40.30 -47.95
N ASN A 103 -12.37 -39.81 -48.69
CA ASN A 103 -13.46 -40.65 -49.16
C ASN A 103 -13.42 -40.66 -50.69
N VAL A 104 -12.68 -41.61 -51.26
CA VAL A 104 -12.71 -41.92 -52.70
C VAL A 104 -13.70 -43.08 -52.89
N PRO A 105 -14.87 -42.87 -53.52
CA PRO A 105 -15.79 -43.96 -53.80
C PRO A 105 -15.55 -44.56 -55.20
N SER A 106 -15.70 -45.90 -55.24
CA SER A 106 -15.85 -46.82 -56.39
C SER A 106 -14.61 -47.14 -57.21
#